data_AF-A0A5B6Z814-F1
#
_entry.id   AF-A0A5B6Z814-F1
#
_cell.length_a   1.000
_cell.length_b   1.000
_cell.length_c   1.000
_cell.angle_alpha   90.00
_cell.angle_beta   90.00
_cell.angle_gamma   90.00
#
_symmetry.space_group_name_H-M   'P 1'
#
loop_
_entity.id
_entity.type
_entity.pdbx_description
1 polymer ?
#
loop_
_entity_poly.entity_id
_entity_poly.type
_entity_poly.pdbx_seq_one_letter_code
_entity_poly.pdbx_strand_id
1 'polypeptide(L)'
;TGNVISTRTRSRRSAMATAASAGKPLTVSSSSSSSAKPFYFSDDSPPRPALTSDQLRHCSEALKIFKDKLQIPEEIPEEFLTLQANRMSSLDMNNRSSVALNSTNYSKNRYTDVVPFDANRVVLNPCKDYRSSARGYINASFIKTSSSESISQFIATQGPLPHTFEDFWEMVIQYRCPVIVMLTRLVDNYKMVKCGDYFQAEDGPREFGNISIVTKWIRTTDTSLVLRNLEVNYKESEEPPLSVLHIQYPEWPDHGVPKNTLAVREILKRLYCVPPSLGPVVVHCSAGIGRTGTYCTIHNTIQRVLVGDMSALDLVNTITLFRSQRIGMVQTLEQFRFCYDAIVDELEDLISEFNSQRSS
;
A
#
# COMPACT_ATOMS: atom_id res chain seq x y z
N THR A 1 -64.81 4.87 -51.36
CA THR A 1 -64.56 4.99 -52.82
C THR A 1 -63.32 5.84 -53.05
N GLY A 2 -62.32 5.32 -53.75
CA GLY A 2 -61.29 6.14 -54.42
C GLY A 2 -59.91 6.24 -53.75
N ASN A 3 -58.97 5.43 -54.25
CA ASN A 3 -57.50 5.58 -54.17
C ASN A 3 -56.99 6.92 -54.74
N VAL A 4 -55.73 7.30 -54.43
CA VAL A 4 -54.58 7.30 -55.38
C VAL A 4 -53.29 7.88 -54.74
N ILE A 5 -52.18 7.28 -55.15
CA ILE A 5 -50.76 7.40 -54.81
C ILE A 5 -50.06 8.50 -55.63
N SER A 6 -48.99 9.14 -55.11
CA SER A 6 -47.80 9.64 -55.87
C SER A 6 -46.75 10.23 -54.91
N THR A 7 -45.67 9.51 -54.57
CA THR A 7 -44.29 9.55 -55.11
C THR A 7 -43.40 10.80 -54.86
N ARG A 8 -42.42 10.61 -53.95
CA ARG A 8 -40.99 11.01 -53.92
C ARG A 8 -40.52 12.33 -54.55
N THR A 9 -39.75 13.10 -53.77
CA THR A 9 -38.40 13.56 -54.17
C THR A 9 -37.51 13.88 -52.96
N ARG A 10 -36.22 13.53 -53.12
CA ARG A 10 -35.13 13.62 -52.15
C ARG A 10 -34.61 15.06 -52.01
N SER A 11 -34.20 15.46 -50.81
CA SER A 11 -33.04 16.34 -50.62
C SER A 11 -32.25 15.91 -49.38
N ARG A 12 -30.99 15.55 -49.62
CA ARG A 12 -29.97 15.19 -48.62
C ARG A 12 -29.35 16.48 -48.08
N ARG A 13 -29.30 16.66 -46.76
CA ARG A 13 -28.17 17.34 -46.12
C ARG A 13 -27.72 16.56 -44.89
N SER A 14 -26.45 16.23 -44.94
CA SER A 14 -25.64 15.48 -43.98
C SER A 14 -25.37 16.34 -42.75
N ALA A 15 -25.57 15.78 -41.56
CA ALA A 15 -24.93 16.23 -40.33
C ALA A 15 -24.37 15.00 -39.62
N MET A 16 -23.04 14.88 -39.63
CA MET A 16 -22.28 13.89 -38.89
C MET A 16 -22.46 14.14 -37.39
N ALA A 17 -22.97 13.15 -36.66
CA ALA A 17 -22.83 13.05 -35.22
C ALA A 17 -21.84 11.92 -34.93
N THR A 18 -20.67 12.28 -34.41
CA THR A 18 -19.64 11.36 -33.94
C THR A 18 -20.07 10.76 -32.61
N ALA A 19 -20.18 9.43 -32.58
CA ALA A 19 -20.49 8.65 -31.39
C ALA A 19 -19.28 8.64 -30.43
N ALA A 20 -19.44 9.22 -29.24
CA ALA A 20 -18.55 9.01 -28.12
C ALA A 20 -19.00 7.76 -27.36
N SER A 21 -18.18 6.71 -27.41
CA SER A 21 -18.33 5.46 -26.66
C SER A 21 -18.13 5.72 -25.16
N ALA A 22 -19.21 5.86 -24.40
CA ALA A 22 -19.19 5.83 -22.94
C ALA A 22 -19.04 4.38 -22.47
N GLY A 23 -17.89 4.06 -21.87
CA GLY A 23 -17.65 2.77 -21.23
C GLY A 23 -18.60 2.53 -20.06
N LYS A 24 -19.29 1.38 -20.09
CA LYS A 24 -20.13 0.92 -18.97
C LYS A 24 -19.25 0.53 -17.77
N PRO A 25 -19.70 0.76 -16.53
CA PRO A 25 -19.00 0.27 -15.35
C PRO A 25 -19.07 -1.26 -15.28
N LEU A 26 -17.93 -1.88 -14.99
CA LEU A 26 -17.79 -3.31 -14.72
C LEU A 26 -18.66 -3.68 -13.51
N THR A 27 -19.72 -4.42 -13.76
CA THR A 27 -20.52 -5.09 -12.74
C THR A 27 -19.75 -6.33 -12.31
N VAL A 28 -19.25 -6.34 -11.07
CA VAL A 28 -18.67 -7.54 -10.45
C VAL A 28 -19.82 -8.49 -10.17
N SER A 29 -19.91 -9.57 -10.95
CA SER A 29 -20.83 -10.67 -10.71
C SER A 29 -20.48 -11.35 -9.38
N SER A 30 -21.45 -11.40 -8.47
CA SER A 30 -21.37 -12.11 -7.20
C SER A 30 -21.23 -13.61 -7.42
N SER A 31 -19.99 -14.11 -7.44
CA SER A 31 -19.71 -15.53 -7.31
C SER A 31 -19.78 -15.94 -5.84
N SER A 32 -20.61 -16.95 -5.59
CA SER A 32 -20.86 -17.67 -4.33
C SER A 32 -19.74 -17.64 -3.29
N SER A 33 -20.10 -17.19 -2.08
CA SER A 33 -19.30 -17.22 -0.86
C SER A 33 -18.93 -18.65 -0.46
N SER A 34 -17.72 -19.10 -0.81
CA SER A 34 -17.04 -20.08 0.03
C SER A 34 -16.60 -19.35 1.30
N SER A 35 -17.06 -19.81 2.46
CA SER A 35 -16.61 -19.28 3.75
C SER A 35 -15.12 -19.59 3.91
N ALA A 36 -14.26 -18.70 3.43
CA ALA A 36 -12.84 -18.77 3.66
C ALA A 36 -12.61 -18.80 5.18
N LYS A 37 -11.90 -19.82 5.67
CA LYS A 37 -11.55 -19.91 7.10
C LYS A 37 -10.84 -18.62 7.51
N PRO A 38 -11.11 -18.07 8.71
CA PRO A 38 -10.42 -16.88 9.20
C PRO A 38 -8.91 -17.11 9.20
N PHE A 39 -8.13 -16.19 8.65
CA PHE A 39 -6.68 -16.20 8.78
C PHE A 39 -6.34 -15.71 10.19
N TYR A 40 -5.73 -16.58 11.00
CA TYR A 40 -5.36 -16.26 12.37
C TYR A 40 -3.91 -15.78 12.43
N PHE A 41 -3.71 -14.57 12.91
CA PHE A 41 -2.39 -14.06 13.22
C PHE A 41 -1.91 -14.65 14.54
N SER A 42 -0.87 -15.49 14.45
CA SER A 42 -0.13 -15.94 15.64
C SER A 42 0.68 -14.79 16.22
N ASP A 43 0.82 -14.78 17.55
CA ASP A 43 1.73 -13.89 18.24
C ASP A 43 3.19 -14.34 18.10
N ASP A 44 3.43 -15.63 17.82
CA ASP A 44 4.75 -16.21 17.60
C ASP A 44 5.49 -15.64 16.39
N SER A 45 6.80 -15.85 16.37
CA SER A 45 7.60 -15.60 15.18
C SER A 45 7.10 -16.49 14.04
N PRO A 46 6.88 -15.93 12.84
CA PRO A 46 6.38 -16.69 11.70
C PRO A 46 7.35 -17.83 11.36
N PRO A 47 6.85 -18.98 10.89
CA PRO A 47 7.73 -20.03 10.37
C PRO A 47 8.55 -19.48 9.20
N ARG A 48 9.82 -19.83 9.18
CA ARG A 48 10.75 -19.39 8.13
C ARG A 48 10.34 -20.01 6.78
N PRO A 49 10.31 -19.25 5.67
CA PRO A 49 9.93 -19.78 4.38
C PRO A 49 10.98 -20.80 3.88
N ALA A 50 10.55 -22.02 3.56
CA ALA A 50 11.40 -22.99 2.89
C ALA A 50 11.46 -22.67 1.39
N LEU A 51 12.63 -22.28 0.90
CA LEU A 51 12.81 -21.95 -0.52
C LEU A 51 12.85 -23.20 -1.40
N THR A 52 12.28 -23.10 -2.59
CA THR A 52 12.54 -24.08 -3.67
C THR A 52 13.93 -23.86 -4.28
N SER A 53 14.44 -24.83 -5.03
CA SER A 53 15.71 -24.69 -5.76
C SER A 53 15.70 -23.51 -6.74
N ASP A 54 14.56 -23.22 -7.38
CA ASP A 54 14.43 -22.07 -8.29
C ASP A 54 14.43 -20.74 -7.52
N GLN A 55 13.71 -20.69 -6.39
CA GLN A 55 13.73 -19.51 -5.52
C GLN A 55 15.12 -19.21 -5.00
N LEU A 56 15.87 -20.23 -4.59
CA LEU A 56 17.26 -20.08 -4.18
C LEU A 56 18.13 -19.52 -5.30
N ARG A 57 17.95 -20.01 -6.53
CA ARG A 57 18.68 -19.51 -7.71
C ARG A 57 18.37 -18.03 -7.95
N HIS A 58 17.09 -17.64 -7.96
CA HIS A 58 16.69 -16.23 -8.12
C HIS A 58 17.25 -15.35 -7.01
N CYS A 59 17.18 -15.79 -5.74
CA CYS A 59 17.73 -15.04 -4.61
C CYS A 59 19.25 -14.88 -4.72
N SER A 60 19.97 -15.92 -5.14
CA SER A 60 21.43 -15.90 -5.30
C SER A 60 21.87 -14.96 -6.42
N GLU A 61 21.16 -14.97 -7.55
CA GLU A 61 21.39 -14.05 -8.66
C GLU A 61 21.11 -12.60 -8.26
N ALA A 62 19.98 -12.35 -7.60
CA ALA A 62 19.61 -11.05 -7.07
C ALA A 62 20.65 -10.53 -6.07
N LEU A 63 21.06 -11.36 -5.12
CA LEU A 63 22.04 -11.00 -4.09
C LEU A 63 23.36 -10.57 -4.70
N LYS A 64 23.84 -11.31 -5.71
CA LYS A 64 25.07 -10.95 -6.42
C LYS A 64 24.96 -9.56 -7.04
N ILE A 65 23.89 -9.30 -7.78
CA ILE A 65 23.68 -8.01 -8.47
C ILE A 65 23.58 -6.86 -7.47
N PHE A 66 22.79 -7.01 -6.40
CA PHE A 66 22.67 -5.97 -5.38
C PHE A 66 23.98 -5.70 -4.64
N LYS A 67 24.78 -6.73 -4.34
CA LYS A 67 26.11 -6.57 -3.74
C LYS A 67 27.09 -5.89 -4.67
N ASP A 68 27.09 -6.25 -5.95
CA ASP A 68 27.97 -5.63 -6.95
C ASP A 68 27.68 -4.12 -7.03
N LYS A 69 26.39 -3.71 -7.01
CA LYS A 69 26.00 -2.29 -6.97
C LYS A 69 26.47 -1.56 -5.70
N LEU A 70 26.35 -2.19 -4.53
CA LEU A 70 26.79 -1.59 -3.26
C LEU A 70 28.32 -1.39 -3.18
N GLN A 71 29.11 -2.11 -3.99
CA GLN A 71 30.56 -1.94 -4.07
C GLN A 71 30.97 -0.72 -4.91
N ILE A 72 30.07 -0.16 -5.72
CA ILE A 72 30.33 1.00 -6.58
C ILE A 72 29.77 2.26 -5.89
N PRO A 73 30.62 3.13 -5.29
CA PRO A 73 30.16 4.19 -4.41
C PRO A 73 29.19 5.20 -5.06
N GLU A 74 29.34 5.45 -6.36
CA GLU A 74 28.59 6.45 -7.10
C GLU A 74 27.27 5.92 -7.70
N GLU A 75 27.12 4.60 -7.84
CA GLU A 75 25.97 4.02 -8.57
C GLU A 75 24.65 4.32 -7.85
N ILE A 76 24.60 4.15 -6.53
CA ILE A 76 23.38 4.39 -5.73
C ILE A 76 22.99 5.90 -5.74
N PRO A 77 23.91 6.85 -5.51
CA PRO A 77 23.64 8.27 -5.73
C PRO A 77 23.14 8.62 -7.14
N GLU A 78 23.78 8.10 -8.19
CA GLU A 78 23.43 8.39 -9.60
C GLU A 78 22.03 7.85 -9.97
N GLU A 79 21.71 6.63 -9.54
CA GLU A 79 20.37 6.06 -9.68
C GLU A 79 19.31 6.92 -8.98
N PHE A 80 19.59 7.38 -7.76
CA PHE A 80 18.68 8.28 -7.06
C PHE A 80 18.54 9.62 -7.78
N LEU A 81 19.61 10.18 -8.34
CA LEU A 81 19.54 11.40 -9.15
C LEU A 81 18.62 11.22 -10.36
N THR A 82 18.61 10.04 -10.98
CA THR A 82 17.66 9.71 -12.06
C THR A 82 16.21 9.80 -11.60
N LEU A 83 15.90 9.29 -10.40
CA LEU A 83 14.57 9.44 -9.79
C LEU A 83 14.22 10.91 -9.52
N GLN A 84 15.20 11.71 -9.12
CA GLN A 84 15.03 13.13 -8.81
C GLN A 84 14.82 13.98 -10.07
N ALA A 85 15.54 13.68 -11.16
CA ALA A 85 15.39 14.33 -12.45
C ALA A 85 14.02 14.07 -13.08
N ASN A 86 13.46 12.88 -12.88
CA ASN A 86 12.15 12.48 -13.40
C ASN A 86 10.99 12.79 -12.44
N ARG A 87 11.15 13.75 -11.52
CA ARG A 87 10.07 14.16 -10.61
C ARG A 87 8.94 14.82 -11.39
N MET A 88 7.72 14.42 -11.06
CA MET A 88 6.51 15.01 -11.59
C MET A 88 6.43 16.50 -11.22
N SER A 89 6.03 17.34 -12.18
CA SER A 89 5.83 18.77 -11.94
C SER A 89 4.61 19.00 -11.03
N SER A 90 4.61 20.11 -10.30
CA SER A 90 3.45 20.49 -9.48
C SER A 90 2.17 20.67 -10.30
N LEU A 91 2.30 21.12 -11.55
CA LEU A 91 1.16 21.28 -12.47
C LEU A 91 0.56 19.92 -12.85
N ASP A 92 1.39 18.95 -13.21
CA ASP A 92 0.93 17.60 -13.56
C ASP A 92 0.30 16.90 -12.35
N MET A 93 0.90 17.07 -11.16
CA MET A 93 0.33 16.57 -9.91
C MET A 93 -1.07 17.13 -9.66
N ASN A 94 -1.24 18.46 -9.81
CA ASN A 94 -2.53 19.11 -9.59
C ASN A 94 -3.59 18.63 -10.57
N ASN A 95 -3.24 18.48 -11.84
CA ASN A 95 -4.13 17.99 -12.88
C ASN A 95 -4.60 16.54 -12.64
N ARG A 96 -3.79 15.75 -11.93
CA ARG A 96 -4.07 14.34 -11.62
C ARG A 96 -4.75 14.12 -10.27
N SER A 97 -4.97 15.15 -9.47
CA SER A 97 -5.43 15.03 -8.07
C SER A 97 -6.63 15.91 -7.76
N SER A 98 -7.54 16.06 -8.73
CA SER A 98 -8.67 17.00 -8.65
C SER A 98 -9.62 16.72 -7.48
N VAL A 99 -9.81 15.44 -7.11
CA VAL A 99 -10.69 15.07 -5.99
C VAL A 99 -10.05 15.44 -4.66
N ALA A 100 -8.75 15.21 -4.51
CA ALA A 100 -8.00 15.51 -3.29
C ALA A 100 -7.87 17.02 -3.04
N LEU A 101 -7.74 17.79 -4.13
CA LEU A 101 -7.60 19.25 -4.11
C LEU A 101 -8.95 19.99 -4.06
N ASN A 102 -10.07 19.27 -4.11
CA ASN A 102 -11.38 19.87 -3.90
C ASN A 102 -11.48 20.47 -2.49
N SER A 103 -12.07 21.66 -2.37
CA SER A 103 -12.25 22.35 -1.07
C SER A 103 -12.96 21.50 -0.02
N THR A 104 -13.86 20.60 -0.45
CA THR A 104 -14.57 19.65 0.42
C THR A 104 -13.63 18.67 1.13
N ASN A 105 -12.50 18.34 0.49
CA ASN A 105 -11.56 17.29 0.91
C ASN A 105 -10.25 17.85 1.44
N TYR A 106 -9.97 19.14 1.25
CA TYR A 106 -8.70 19.76 1.60
C TYR A 106 -8.28 19.51 3.06
N SER A 107 -9.23 19.61 4.00
CA SER A 107 -8.98 19.37 5.43
C SER A 107 -8.68 17.90 5.76
N LYS A 108 -8.97 16.95 4.88
CA LYS A 108 -8.67 15.52 5.07
C LYS A 108 -7.21 15.17 4.72
N ASN A 109 -6.44 16.14 4.22
CA ASN A 109 -5.02 15.97 3.89
C ASN A 109 -4.13 16.45 5.02
N ARG A 110 -3.23 15.59 5.51
CA ARG A 110 -2.23 15.98 6.51
C ARG A 110 -1.21 16.95 5.92
N TYR A 111 -0.84 16.73 4.65
CA TYR A 111 0.04 17.59 3.87
C TYR A 111 -0.60 17.84 2.50
N THR A 112 -0.65 19.10 2.09
CA THR A 112 -1.41 19.54 0.91
C THR A 112 -0.70 19.23 -0.41
N ASP A 113 0.61 19.00 -0.34
CA ASP A 113 1.49 18.59 -1.42
C ASP A 113 1.66 17.06 -1.52
N VAL A 114 1.04 16.30 -0.62
CA VAL A 114 1.06 14.82 -0.64
C VAL A 114 -0.36 14.28 -0.67
N VAL A 115 -0.88 14.12 -1.88
CA VAL A 115 -2.25 13.69 -2.17
C VAL A 115 -2.27 12.54 -3.18
N PRO A 116 -3.31 11.67 -3.17
CA PRO A 116 -3.40 10.57 -4.12
C PRO A 116 -3.84 11.07 -5.51
N PHE A 117 -3.40 10.39 -6.57
CA PHE A 117 -3.91 10.64 -7.91
C PHE A 117 -5.33 10.07 -8.07
N ASP A 118 -6.17 10.75 -8.84
CA ASP A 118 -7.56 10.39 -9.09
C ASP A 118 -7.70 9.00 -9.72
N ALA A 119 -6.72 8.58 -10.52
CA ALA A 119 -6.74 7.32 -11.27
C ALA A 119 -6.61 6.05 -10.40
N ASN A 120 -5.96 6.14 -9.22
CA ASN A 120 -5.69 4.99 -8.36
C ASN A 120 -5.90 5.31 -6.86
N ARG A 121 -6.54 6.43 -6.54
CA ARG A 121 -6.97 6.70 -5.17
C ARG A 121 -7.91 5.60 -4.67
N VAL A 122 -7.88 5.36 -3.38
CA VAL A 122 -8.87 4.55 -2.70
C VAL A 122 -10.20 5.32 -2.66
N VAL A 123 -11.32 4.61 -2.81
CA VAL A 123 -12.66 5.21 -2.86
C VAL A 123 -13.56 4.50 -1.86
N LEU A 124 -13.99 5.22 -0.84
CA LEU A 124 -14.99 4.70 0.10
C LEU A 124 -16.37 4.66 -0.59
N ASN A 125 -16.99 3.48 -0.64
CA ASN A 125 -18.33 3.29 -1.16
C ASN A 125 -19.04 2.11 -0.44
N PRO A 126 -20.05 2.37 0.42
CA PRO A 126 -20.64 3.69 0.70
C PRO A 126 -19.65 4.64 1.42
N CYS A 127 -19.92 5.94 1.36
CA CYS A 127 -19.15 6.96 2.09
C CYS A 127 -20.09 7.73 3.02
N LYS A 128 -19.67 7.96 4.26
CA LYS A 128 -20.44 8.75 5.24
C LYS A 128 -20.62 10.22 4.83
N ASP A 129 -19.68 10.75 4.04
CA ASP A 129 -19.74 12.12 3.55
C ASP A 129 -20.69 12.18 2.35
N TYR A 130 -21.94 12.54 2.62
CA TYR A 130 -23.03 12.58 1.65
C TYR A 130 -22.85 13.64 0.54
N ARG A 131 -21.89 14.57 0.71
CA ARG A 131 -21.64 15.61 -0.29
C ARG A 131 -21.08 14.96 -1.54
N SER A 132 -21.76 15.14 -2.67
CA SER A 132 -21.36 14.56 -3.96
C SER A 132 -19.93 14.96 -4.37
N SER A 133 -19.46 16.14 -3.96
CA SER A 133 -18.10 16.62 -4.19
C SER A 133 -17.02 15.88 -3.38
N ALA A 134 -17.37 15.22 -2.28
CA ALA A 134 -16.42 14.43 -1.48
C ALA A 134 -15.99 13.16 -2.22
N ARG A 135 -16.86 12.57 -3.06
CA ARG A 135 -16.55 11.43 -3.95
C ARG A 135 -15.85 10.24 -3.26
N GLY A 136 -16.24 9.93 -2.02
CA GLY A 136 -15.65 8.82 -1.26
C GLY A 136 -14.17 9.03 -0.92
N TYR A 137 -13.76 10.28 -0.70
CA TYR A 137 -12.34 10.61 -0.56
C TYR A 137 -11.74 10.18 0.78
N ILE A 138 -10.58 9.54 0.65
CA ILE A 138 -9.57 9.34 1.69
C ILE A 138 -8.20 9.55 1.03
N ASN A 139 -7.22 10.12 1.75
CA ASN A 139 -5.87 10.30 1.23
C ASN A 139 -5.10 8.96 1.25
N ALA A 140 -5.40 8.10 0.28
CA ALA A 140 -4.80 6.79 0.13
C ALA A 140 -4.70 6.40 -1.35
N SER A 141 -3.65 5.69 -1.72
CA SER A 141 -3.37 5.24 -3.09
C SER A 141 -3.17 3.74 -3.13
N PHE A 142 -3.77 3.05 -4.11
CA PHE A 142 -3.38 1.69 -4.43
C PHE A 142 -1.99 1.68 -5.08
N ILE A 143 -1.10 0.82 -4.57
CA ILE A 143 0.24 0.60 -5.12
C ILE A 143 0.36 -0.85 -5.56
N LYS A 144 0.65 -1.06 -6.85
CA LYS A 144 0.75 -2.40 -7.48
C LYS A 144 1.91 -2.42 -8.49
N THR A 145 2.64 -3.53 -8.58
CA THR A 145 3.66 -3.74 -9.64
C THR A 145 3.24 -4.76 -10.68
N SER A 146 2.29 -5.63 -10.36
CA SER A 146 1.78 -6.66 -11.25
C SER A 146 0.32 -6.96 -10.92
N SER A 147 -0.35 -7.66 -11.82
CA SER A 147 -1.65 -8.28 -11.56
C SER A 147 -1.52 -9.70 -10.98
N SER A 148 -0.32 -10.15 -10.63
CA SER A 148 -0.10 -11.49 -10.10
C SER A 148 -0.74 -11.64 -8.72
N GLU A 149 -1.45 -12.74 -8.50
CA GLU A 149 -2.02 -13.11 -7.20
C GLU A 149 -0.94 -13.51 -6.17
N SER A 150 0.31 -13.67 -6.60
CA SER A 150 1.45 -14.02 -5.75
C SER A 150 2.20 -12.82 -5.17
N ILE A 151 1.86 -11.59 -5.58
CA ILE A 151 2.53 -10.36 -5.13
C ILE A 151 1.54 -9.49 -4.38
N SER A 152 1.91 -9.07 -3.17
CA SER A 152 1.11 -8.20 -2.33
C SER A 152 0.82 -6.85 -3.01
N GLN A 153 -0.43 -6.42 -2.91
CA GLN A 153 -0.85 -5.07 -3.25
C GLN A 153 -0.83 -4.23 -1.97
N PHE A 154 -0.52 -2.93 -2.11
CA PHE A 154 -0.50 -2.04 -0.96
C PHE A 154 -1.54 -0.94 -1.08
N ILE A 155 -1.99 -0.45 0.07
CA ILE A 155 -2.59 0.87 0.19
C ILE A 155 -1.58 1.76 0.91
N ALA A 156 -0.96 2.68 0.16
CA ALA A 156 -0.09 3.71 0.72
C ALA A 156 -0.95 4.91 1.15
N THR A 157 -0.95 5.22 2.46
CA THR A 157 -1.83 6.24 3.04
C THR A 157 -1.08 7.12 4.06
N GLN A 158 -1.64 8.28 4.37
CA GLN A 158 -1.11 9.17 5.41
C GLN A 158 -1.39 8.61 6.82
N GLY A 159 -0.65 9.09 7.82
CA GLY A 159 -1.01 8.90 9.22
C GLY A 159 -2.37 9.55 9.50
N PRO A 160 -3.40 8.80 9.95
CA PRO A 160 -4.75 9.34 10.07
C PRO A 160 -4.84 10.61 10.93
N LEU A 161 -5.72 11.53 10.54
CA LEU A 161 -6.09 12.71 11.31
C LEU A 161 -7.30 12.37 12.20
N PRO A 162 -7.54 13.05 13.33
CA PRO A 162 -8.66 12.76 14.21
C PRO A 162 -10.02 12.67 13.50
N HIS A 163 -10.31 13.60 12.60
CA HIS A 163 -11.56 13.62 11.83
C HIS A 163 -11.60 12.65 10.63
N THR A 164 -10.51 11.91 10.37
CA THR A 164 -10.42 10.89 9.32
C THR A 164 -10.22 9.48 9.87
N PHE A 165 -10.36 9.26 11.19
CA PHE A 165 -10.19 7.92 11.78
C PHE A 165 -11.25 6.93 11.29
N GLU A 166 -12.52 7.34 11.30
CA GLU A 166 -13.61 6.51 10.76
C GLU A 166 -13.42 6.25 9.26
N ASP A 167 -12.97 7.24 8.47
CA ASP A 167 -12.68 7.03 7.04
C ASP A 167 -11.58 5.98 6.83
N PHE A 168 -10.55 6.00 7.67
CA PHE A 168 -9.45 5.04 7.64
C PHE A 168 -9.92 3.62 7.98
N TRP A 169 -10.74 3.46 9.01
CA TRP A 169 -11.25 2.13 9.37
C TRP A 169 -12.32 1.62 8.40
N GLU A 170 -13.13 2.52 7.83
CA GLU A 170 -14.05 2.19 6.74
C GLU A 170 -13.28 1.63 5.54
N MET A 171 -12.14 2.24 5.19
CA MET A 171 -11.24 1.70 4.16
C MET A 171 -10.73 0.30 4.52
N VAL A 172 -10.28 0.09 5.77
CA VAL A 172 -9.76 -1.22 6.21
C VAL A 172 -10.84 -2.31 6.07
N ILE A 173 -12.08 -2.02 6.47
CA ILE A 173 -13.21 -2.96 6.36
C ILE A 173 -13.59 -3.20 4.89
N GLN A 174 -13.88 -2.15 4.12
CA GLN A 174 -14.37 -2.27 2.74
C GLN A 174 -13.39 -3.02 1.82
N TYR A 175 -12.08 -2.81 2.03
CA TYR A 175 -11.03 -3.48 1.26
C TYR A 175 -10.47 -4.73 1.94
N ARG A 176 -11.07 -5.17 3.06
CA ARG A 176 -10.68 -6.36 3.84
C ARG A 176 -9.18 -6.43 4.12
N CYS A 177 -8.59 -5.30 4.51
CA CYS A 177 -7.14 -5.19 4.67
C CYS A 177 -6.68 -6.05 5.87
N PRO A 178 -5.86 -7.09 5.65
CA PRO A 178 -5.50 -8.02 6.73
C PRO A 178 -4.40 -7.47 7.64
N VAL A 179 -3.60 -6.52 7.15
CA VAL A 179 -2.42 -6.00 7.84
C VAL A 179 -2.31 -4.49 7.70
N ILE A 180 -1.94 -3.82 8.78
CA ILE A 180 -1.56 -2.41 8.81
C ILE A 180 -0.11 -2.29 9.29
N VAL A 181 0.74 -1.70 8.47
CA VAL A 181 2.14 -1.38 8.79
C VAL A 181 2.26 0.12 9.08
N MET A 182 2.48 0.46 10.35
CA MET A 182 2.61 1.83 10.87
C MET A 182 4.07 2.17 11.12
N LEU A 183 4.69 2.97 10.25
CA LEU A 183 6.13 3.26 10.27
C LEU A 183 6.47 4.60 10.95
N THR A 184 5.74 4.96 12.00
CA THR A 184 5.94 6.23 12.71
C THR A 184 5.49 6.16 14.17
N ARG A 185 6.06 7.03 15.01
CA ARG A 185 5.44 7.44 16.28
C ARG A 185 4.24 8.34 16.01
N LEU A 186 3.36 8.47 17.01
CA LEU A 186 2.28 9.46 17.02
C LEU A 186 2.85 10.89 17.01
N VAL A 187 3.87 11.11 17.84
CA VAL A 187 4.60 12.37 17.99
C VAL A 187 6.09 12.09 17.85
N ASP A 188 6.80 12.91 17.08
CA ASP A 188 8.24 12.75 16.91
C ASP A 188 9.05 13.37 18.08
N ASN A 189 10.37 13.25 18.01
CA ASN A 189 11.28 13.80 19.03
C ASN A 189 11.24 15.34 19.11
N TYR A 190 10.69 16.02 18.10
CA TYR A 190 10.51 17.46 18.04
C TYR A 190 9.11 17.90 18.46
N LYS A 191 8.34 17.01 19.08
CA LYS A 191 6.95 17.24 19.55
C LYS A 191 5.97 17.53 18.41
N MET A 192 6.30 17.16 17.17
CA MET A 192 5.41 17.31 16.03
C MET A 192 4.51 16.09 15.89
N VAL A 193 3.20 16.32 15.78
CA VAL A 193 2.22 15.25 15.54
C VAL A 193 2.39 14.69 14.13
N LYS A 194 2.75 13.41 14.03
CA LYS A 194 2.92 12.68 12.77
C LYS A 194 1.74 11.76 12.45
N CYS A 195 1.04 11.27 13.48
CA CYS A 195 -0.11 10.40 13.33
C CYS A 195 -1.06 10.61 14.51
N GLY A 196 -2.37 10.65 14.25
CA GLY A 196 -3.35 10.55 15.32
C GLY A 196 -3.42 9.11 15.85
N ASP A 197 -3.80 8.96 17.11
CA ASP A 197 -4.05 7.64 17.68
C ASP A 197 -5.41 7.12 17.20
N TYR A 198 -5.38 6.22 16.22
CA TYR A 198 -6.57 5.61 15.62
C TYR A 198 -6.81 4.16 16.10
N PHE A 199 -5.96 3.60 16.97
CA PHE A 199 -5.92 2.15 17.20
C PHE A 199 -5.84 1.71 18.67
N GLN A 200 -5.45 2.57 19.62
CA GLN A 200 -5.20 2.16 21.01
C GLN A 200 -6.50 1.77 21.74
N ALA A 201 -6.85 0.48 21.69
CA ALA A 201 -8.05 -0.10 22.31
C ALA A 201 -7.69 -1.00 23.51
N GLU A 202 -6.64 -0.65 24.24
CA GLU A 202 -6.15 -1.37 25.41
C GLU A 202 -7.09 -1.25 26.62
N ASP A 203 -7.73 -0.10 26.79
CA ASP A 203 -8.65 0.19 27.91
C ASP A 203 -10.12 -0.10 27.57
N GLY A 204 -10.36 -0.92 26.53
CA GLY A 204 -11.69 -1.31 26.05
C GLY A 204 -11.95 -0.95 24.59
N PRO A 205 -13.16 -1.23 24.09
CA PRO A 205 -13.51 -0.95 22.70
C PRO A 205 -13.35 0.52 22.34
N ARG A 206 -12.69 0.80 21.20
CA ARG A 206 -12.56 2.13 20.61
C ARG A 206 -13.56 2.30 19.51
N GLU A 207 -14.30 3.41 19.54
CA GLU A 207 -15.36 3.68 18.59
C GLU A 207 -15.04 4.86 17.68
N PHE A 208 -15.28 4.68 16.38
CA PHE A 208 -15.15 5.70 15.36
C PHE A 208 -16.44 5.72 14.54
N GLY A 209 -17.39 6.57 14.93
CA GLY A 209 -18.73 6.58 14.33
C GLY A 209 -19.44 5.24 14.49
N ASN A 210 -19.73 4.56 13.38
CA ASN A 210 -20.39 3.23 13.37
C ASN A 210 -19.41 2.05 13.51
N ILE A 211 -18.10 2.31 13.62
CA ILE A 211 -17.07 1.27 13.71
C ILE A 211 -16.61 1.10 15.15
N SER A 212 -16.42 -0.14 15.59
CA SER A 212 -15.85 -0.51 16.89
C SER A 212 -14.62 -1.40 16.70
N ILE A 213 -13.60 -1.16 17.53
CA ILE A 213 -12.31 -1.85 17.48
C ILE A 213 -11.96 -2.36 18.86
N VAL A 214 -11.52 -3.61 18.93
CA VAL A 214 -11.09 -4.26 20.16
C VAL A 214 -9.68 -4.82 19.94
N THR A 215 -8.80 -4.62 20.92
CA THR A 215 -7.51 -5.30 20.93
C THR A 215 -7.63 -6.67 21.58
N LYS A 216 -7.20 -7.72 20.87
CA LYS A 216 -7.15 -9.09 21.40
C LYS A 216 -5.86 -9.39 22.14
N TRP A 217 -4.75 -8.96 21.57
CA TRP A 217 -3.45 -9.09 22.19
C TRP A 217 -2.51 -8.01 21.70
N ILE A 218 -1.50 -7.71 22.52
CA ILE A 218 -0.37 -6.84 22.20
C ILE A 218 0.91 -7.56 22.54
N ARG A 219 1.90 -7.47 21.65
CA ARG A 219 3.24 -8.00 21.87
C ARG A 219 4.30 -7.02 21.39
N THR A 220 5.36 -6.86 22.17
CA THR A 220 6.56 -6.15 21.73
C THR A 220 7.64 -7.16 21.36
N THR A 221 8.36 -6.90 20.27
CA THR A 221 9.45 -7.76 19.79
C THR A 221 10.80 -7.19 20.21
N ASP A 222 11.85 -8.00 20.15
CA ASP A 222 13.21 -7.57 20.49
C ASP A 222 13.74 -6.47 19.54
N THR A 223 13.17 -6.37 18.33
CA THR A 223 13.48 -5.30 17.36
C THR A 223 12.64 -4.03 17.57
N SER A 224 11.93 -3.92 18.70
CA SER A 224 11.08 -2.79 19.10
C SER A 224 9.81 -2.62 18.25
N LEU A 225 9.35 -3.65 17.55
CA LEU A 225 8.01 -3.62 16.93
C LEU A 225 6.94 -3.78 18.01
N VAL A 226 5.84 -3.05 17.85
CA VAL A 226 4.62 -3.26 18.65
C VAL A 226 3.57 -3.87 17.75
N LEU A 227 3.22 -5.12 18.05
CA LEU A 227 2.25 -5.91 17.33
C LEU A 227 0.92 -5.86 18.07
N ARG A 228 -0.18 -5.66 17.36
CA ARG A 228 -1.53 -5.77 17.90
C ARG A 228 -2.38 -6.62 16.97
N ASN A 229 -3.10 -7.57 17.53
CA ASN A 229 -4.23 -8.18 16.82
C ASN A 229 -5.49 -7.42 17.19
N LEU A 230 -6.06 -6.76 16.19
CA LEU A 230 -7.25 -5.94 16.32
C LEU A 230 -8.42 -6.65 15.67
N GLU A 231 -9.56 -6.68 16.35
CA GLU A 231 -10.83 -7.01 15.74
C GLU A 231 -11.62 -5.74 15.47
N VAL A 232 -12.07 -5.56 14.24
CA VAL A 232 -12.86 -4.42 13.80
C VAL A 232 -14.19 -4.88 13.19
N ASN A 233 -15.28 -4.24 13.59
CA ASN A 233 -16.61 -4.47 13.02
C ASN A 233 -17.46 -3.21 13.05
N TYR A 234 -18.56 -3.20 12.31
CA TYR A 234 -19.63 -2.24 12.55
C TYR A 234 -20.37 -2.62 13.84
N LYS A 235 -20.80 -1.61 14.61
CA LYS A 235 -21.39 -1.80 15.97
C LYS A 235 -22.60 -2.72 15.99
N GLU A 236 -23.44 -2.65 14.96
CA GLU A 236 -24.69 -3.42 14.85
C GLU A 236 -24.58 -4.57 13.85
N SER A 237 -23.37 -4.87 13.36
CA SER A 237 -23.17 -5.96 12.40
C SER A 237 -23.20 -7.31 13.11
N GLU A 238 -24.01 -8.23 12.58
CA GLU A 238 -24.01 -9.63 12.96
C GLU A 238 -22.89 -10.42 12.25
N GLU A 239 -22.20 -9.82 11.26
CA GLU A 239 -21.06 -10.46 10.62
C GLU A 239 -19.88 -10.60 11.59
N PRO A 240 -19.07 -11.67 11.46
CA PRO A 240 -17.85 -11.81 12.25
C PRO A 240 -16.90 -10.62 12.07
N PRO A 241 -16.25 -10.14 13.15
CA PRO A 241 -15.28 -9.05 13.07
C PRO A 241 -14.12 -9.41 12.14
N LEU A 242 -13.61 -8.40 11.43
CA LEU A 242 -12.38 -8.52 10.65
C LEU A 242 -11.18 -8.50 11.61
N SER A 243 -10.36 -9.56 11.56
CA SER A 243 -9.08 -9.63 12.26
C SER A 243 -8.01 -8.91 11.46
N VAL A 244 -7.29 -7.98 12.10
CA VAL A 244 -6.28 -7.11 11.49
C VAL A 244 -5.01 -7.13 12.32
N LEU A 245 -3.90 -7.53 11.71
CA LEU A 245 -2.58 -7.41 12.34
C LEU A 245 -2.05 -5.98 12.14
N HIS A 246 -1.95 -5.23 13.24
CA HIS A 246 -1.31 -3.93 13.28
C HIS A 246 0.14 -4.09 13.73
N ILE A 247 1.07 -3.61 12.90
CA ILE A 247 2.51 -3.65 13.15
C ILE A 247 3.03 -2.22 13.20
N GLN A 248 3.34 -1.75 14.39
CA GLN A 248 3.94 -0.43 14.59
C GLN A 248 5.45 -0.53 14.76
N TYR A 249 6.17 0.23 13.95
CA TYR A 249 7.61 0.46 14.13
C TYR A 249 7.87 1.92 14.54
N PRO A 250 8.08 2.19 15.84
CA PRO A 250 8.23 3.55 16.36
C PRO A 250 9.65 4.13 16.17
N GLU A 251 10.67 3.31 15.90
CA GLU A 251 12.06 3.76 15.88
C GLU A 251 12.55 4.23 14.51
N TRP A 252 11.67 4.31 13.49
CA TRP A 252 12.04 4.87 12.19
C TRP A 252 11.96 6.41 12.22
N PRO A 253 13.11 7.13 12.21
CA PRO A 253 13.11 8.59 12.27
C PRO A 253 12.48 9.21 11.02
N ASP A 254 11.83 10.36 11.19
CA ASP A 254 11.29 11.12 10.05
C ASP A 254 12.43 11.68 9.19
N HIS A 255 12.28 11.59 7.86
CA HIS A 255 13.32 11.92 6.86
C HIS A 255 14.67 11.19 7.01
N GLY A 256 14.78 10.23 7.92
CA GLY A 256 15.97 9.39 8.09
C GLY A 256 15.70 7.91 7.83
N VAL A 257 16.63 7.09 8.33
CA VAL A 257 16.59 5.63 8.26
C VAL A 257 16.89 5.01 9.62
N PRO A 258 16.43 3.77 9.87
CA PRO A 258 16.86 2.99 11.02
C PRO A 258 18.37 2.78 11.05
N LYS A 259 18.92 2.48 12.23
CA LYS A 259 20.35 2.19 12.40
C LYS A 259 20.79 0.85 11.79
N ASN A 260 19.85 -0.06 11.58
CA ASN A 260 20.05 -1.38 10.99
C ASN A 260 18.74 -1.82 10.31
N THR A 261 18.78 -2.93 9.58
CA THR A 261 17.65 -3.42 8.76
C THR A 261 16.72 -4.37 9.51
N LEU A 262 17.08 -4.78 10.74
CA LEU A 262 16.47 -5.92 11.46
C LEU A 262 14.96 -5.76 11.66
N ALA A 263 14.52 -4.62 12.18
CA ALA A 263 13.09 -4.38 12.45
C ALA A 263 12.27 -4.38 11.15
N VAL A 264 12.77 -3.72 10.10
CA VAL A 264 12.08 -3.63 8.80
C VAL A 264 11.97 -5.01 8.14
N ARG A 265 13.03 -5.81 8.22
CA ARG A 265 13.03 -7.20 7.74
C ARG A 265 12.15 -8.10 8.60
N GLU A 266 12.07 -7.90 9.92
CA GLU A 266 11.12 -8.63 10.76
C GLU A 266 9.67 -8.38 10.33
N ILE A 267 9.30 -7.12 9.98
CA ILE A 267 7.98 -6.83 9.42
C ILE A 267 7.76 -7.66 8.14
N LEU A 268 8.71 -7.65 7.19
CA LEU A 268 8.61 -8.46 5.96
C LEU A 268 8.44 -9.95 6.26
N LYS A 269 9.26 -10.51 7.15
CA LYS A 269 9.22 -11.93 7.55
C LYS A 269 7.85 -12.33 8.09
N ARG A 270 7.21 -11.47 8.88
CA ARG A 270 5.83 -11.66 9.39
C ARG A 270 4.78 -11.69 8.29
N LEU A 271 5.06 -11.09 7.14
CA LEU A 271 4.13 -11.02 6.02
C LEU A 271 4.35 -12.11 4.96
N TYR A 272 5.42 -12.91 5.03
CA TYR A 272 5.61 -14.03 4.10
C TYR A 272 4.47 -15.05 4.12
N CYS A 273 3.87 -15.28 5.29
CA CYS A 273 2.77 -16.22 5.45
C CYS A 273 1.39 -15.62 5.16
N VAL A 274 1.30 -14.31 4.87
CA VAL A 274 0.03 -13.61 4.62
C VAL A 274 -0.27 -13.70 3.11
N PRO A 275 -1.30 -14.46 2.68
CA PRO A 275 -1.62 -14.58 1.28
C PRO A 275 -2.03 -13.23 0.69
N PRO A 276 -1.47 -12.81 -0.47
CA PRO A 276 -1.85 -11.56 -1.13
C PRO A 276 -3.35 -11.48 -1.47
N SER A 277 -4.02 -12.63 -1.63
CA SER A 277 -5.45 -12.74 -1.92
C SER A 277 -6.36 -12.34 -0.75
N LEU A 278 -5.85 -12.23 0.49
CA LEU A 278 -6.65 -11.79 1.63
C LEU A 278 -7.10 -10.34 1.52
N GLY A 279 -6.28 -9.50 0.89
CA GLY A 279 -6.53 -8.07 0.76
C GLY A 279 -5.22 -7.28 0.72
N PRO A 280 -5.28 -5.98 0.41
CA PRO A 280 -4.09 -5.13 0.33
C PRO A 280 -3.52 -4.85 1.72
N VAL A 281 -2.20 -4.78 1.81
CA VAL A 281 -1.49 -4.36 3.02
C VAL A 281 -1.54 -2.84 3.12
N VAL A 282 -2.10 -2.31 4.20
CA VAL A 282 -2.07 -0.87 4.46
C VAL A 282 -0.70 -0.50 4.98
N VAL A 283 -0.04 0.46 4.37
CA VAL A 283 1.27 0.96 4.81
C VAL A 283 1.19 2.47 4.97
N HIS A 284 1.53 2.97 6.15
CA HIS A 284 1.50 4.41 6.41
C HIS A 284 2.66 4.86 7.28
N CYS A 285 3.00 6.15 7.17
CA CYS A 285 3.89 6.85 8.08
C CYS A 285 3.20 8.16 8.51
N SER A 286 3.86 9.32 8.33
CA SER A 286 3.20 10.63 8.46
C SER A 286 2.49 11.02 7.15
N ALA A 287 3.25 11.30 6.08
CA ALA A 287 2.70 11.68 4.78
C ALA A 287 2.31 10.49 3.89
N GLY A 288 2.84 9.29 4.20
CA GLY A 288 2.57 8.08 3.43
C GLY A 288 3.40 7.93 2.16
N ILE A 289 4.62 8.47 2.11
CA ILE A 289 5.47 8.44 0.89
C ILE A 289 6.94 8.05 1.13
N GLY A 290 7.64 8.66 2.09
CA GLY A 290 9.06 8.34 2.37
C GLY A 290 9.25 6.93 2.92
N ARG A 291 9.06 6.77 4.23
CA ARG A 291 9.14 5.47 4.95
C ARG A 291 8.20 4.42 4.35
N THR A 292 6.98 4.83 4.01
CA THR A 292 6.00 3.98 3.31
C THR A 292 6.53 3.47 1.98
N GLY A 293 7.08 4.35 1.14
CA GLY A 293 7.67 3.94 -0.14
C GLY A 293 8.86 3.02 0.04
N THR A 294 9.74 3.30 1.00
CA THR A 294 10.89 2.46 1.33
C THR A 294 10.46 1.04 1.70
N TYR A 295 9.51 0.90 2.63
CA TYR A 295 9.00 -0.41 3.02
C TYR A 295 8.33 -1.14 1.85
N CYS A 296 7.46 -0.46 1.08
CA CYS A 296 6.81 -1.05 -0.09
C CYS A 296 7.84 -1.52 -1.13
N THR A 297 8.93 -0.79 -1.35
CA THR A 297 9.99 -1.18 -2.29
C THR A 297 10.70 -2.43 -1.81
N ILE A 298 11.15 -2.49 -0.56
CA ILE A 298 11.82 -3.66 0.01
C ILE A 298 10.91 -4.90 -0.08
N HIS A 299 9.68 -4.78 0.42
CA HIS A 299 8.72 -5.88 0.42
C HIS A 299 8.45 -6.38 -1.00
N ASN A 300 8.12 -5.46 -1.92
CA ASN A 300 7.76 -5.81 -3.29
C ASN A 300 8.93 -6.45 -4.05
N THR A 301 10.14 -5.92 -3.89
CA THR A 301 11.33 -6.46 -4.56
C THR A 301 11.61 -7.89 -4.12
N ILE A 302 11.58 -8.17 -2.81
CA ILE A 302 11.83 -9.53 -2.32
C ILE A 302 10.77 -10.51 -2.82
N GLN A 303 9.47 -10.15 -2.77
CA GLN A 303 8.42 -11.01 -3.32
C GLN A 303 8.59 -11.28 -4.81
N ARG A 304 8.96 -10.26 -5.60
CA ARG A 304 9.18 -10.40 -7.05
C ARG A 304 10.37 -11.30 -7.37
N VAL A 305 11.47 -11.17 -6.65
CA VAL A 305 12.62 -12.08 -6.75
C VAL A 305 12.20 -13.52 -6.42
N LEU A 306 11.42 -13.72 -5.35
CA LEU A 306 10.92 -15.04 -4.96
C LEU A 306 9.98 -15.68 -6.00
N VAL A 307 9.29 -14.90 -6.83
CA VAL A 307 8.45 -15.44 -7.92
C VAL A 307 9.17 -15.45 -9.28
N GLY A 308 10.46 -15.08 -9.32
CA GLY A 308 11.29 -15.10 -10.53
C GLY A 308 11.14 -13.89 -11.45
N ASP A 309 10.51 -12.81 -10.99
CA ASP A 309 10.48 -11.54 -11.73
C ASP A 309 11.77 -10.76 -11.48
N MET A 310 12.76 -10.99 -12.34
CA MET A 310 14.09 -10.35 -12.24
C MET A 310 14.09 -8.88 -12.68
N SER A 311 12.98 -8.33 -13.18
CA SER A 311 12.86 -6.88 -13.34
C SER A 311 12.81 -6.15 -11.99
N ALA A 312 12.70 -6.88 -10.88
CA ALA A 312 12.79 -6.35 -9.51
C ALA A 312 14.18 -5.88 -9.10
N LEU A 313 15.21 -6.27 -9.86
CA LEU A 313 16.60 -5.82 -9.63
C LEU A 313 16.83 -4.36 -10.02
N ASP A 314 15.90 -3.79 -10.78
CA ASP A 314 15.88 -2.37 -11.12
C ASP A 314 14.99 -1.60 -10.13
N LEU A 315 15.61 -1.12 -9.05
CA LEU A 315 14.90 -0.33 -8.04
C LEU A 315 14.49 1.04 -8.57
N VAL A 316 15.21 1.62 -9.54
CA VAL A 316 14.85 2.89 -10.17
C VAL A 316 13.52 2.75 -10.90
N ASN A 317 13.36 1.70 -11.73
CA ASN A 317 12.11 1.43 -12.43
C ASN A 317 10.98 1.07 -11.47
N THR A 318 11.26 0.28 -10.43
CA THR A 318 10.27 -0.07 -9.40
C THR A 318 9.76 1.18 -8.66
N ILE A 319 10.64 2.08 -8.24
CA ILE A 319 10.26 3.32 -7.55
C ILE A 319 9.64 4.33 -8.51
N THR A 320 10.07 4.38 -9.77
CA THR A 320 9.43 5.20 -10.82
C THR A 320 7.97 4.78 -11.00
N LEU A 321 7.70 3.47 -11.05
CA LEU A 321 6.35 2.94 -11.09
C LEU A 321 5.55 3.34 -9.84
N PHE A 322 6.14 3.24 -8.64
CA PHE A 322 5.47 3.71 -7.41
C PHE A 322 5.19 5.21 -7.43
N ARG A 323 6.15 6.04 -7.88
CA ARG A 323 5.99 7.49 -8.03
C ARG A 323 4.92 7.88 -9.05
N SER A 324 4.66 7.02 -10.04
CA SER A 324 3.55 7.18 -10.99
C SER A 324 2.16 6.93 -10.38
N GLN A 325 2.11 6.22 -9.24
CA GLN A 325 0.90 5.82 -8.52
C GLN A 325 0.67 6.65 -7.25
N ARG A 326 1.73 7.09 -6.58
CA ARG A 326 1.67 8.06 -5.48
C ARG A 326 2.93 8.90 -5.48
N ILE A 327 2.79 10.21 -5.48
CA ILE A 327 3.92 11.12 -5.63
C ILE A 327 4.97 10.92 -4.53
N GLY A 328 6.25 11.04 -4.88
CA GLY A 328 7.33 11.16 -3.89
C GLY A 328 7.63 9.90 -3.07
N MET A 329 7.17 8.72 -3.50
CA MET A 329 7.54 7.44 -2.88
C MET A 329 9.08 7.30 -2.85
N VAL A 330 9.62 6.98 -1.67
CA VAL A 330 11.06 7.05 -1.31
C VAL A 330 11.59 8.48 -1.48
N GLN A 331 11.73 9.22 -0.37
CA GLN A 331 11.95 10.67 -0.42
C GLN A 331 13.41 11.10 -0.41
N THR A 332 14.29 10.35 0.25
CA THR A 332 15.70 10.74 0.45
C THR A 332 16.67 9.69 -0.08
N LEU A 333 17.91 10.11 -0.33
CA LEU A 333 18.97 9.21 -0.79
C LEU A 333 19.26 8.13 0.27
N GLU A 334 19.22 8.50 1.55
CA GLU A 334 19.42 7.58 2.67
C GLU A 334 18.34 6.49 2.65
N GLN A 335 17.08 6.85 2.40
CA GLN A 335 15.99 5.89 2.27
C GLN A 335 16.15 4.97 1.05
N PHE A 336 16.65 5.51 -0.07
CA PHE A 336 16.94 4.71 -1.26
C PHE A 336 18.07 3.71 -1.03
N ARG A 337 19.17 4.15 -0.42
CA ARG A 337 20.26 3.26 0.00
C ARG A 337 19.80 2.20 1.00
N PHE A 338 18.95 2.58 1.95
CA PHE A 338 18.40 1.64 2.92
C PHE A 338 17.53 0.55 2.27
N CYS A 339 16.90 0.80 1.11
CA CYS A 339 16.27 -0.27 0.34
C CYS A 339 17.30 -1.33 -0.07
N TYR A 340 18.44 -0.92 -0.62
CA TYR A 340 19.52 -1.83 -1.01
C TYR A 340 20.04 -2.63 0.18
N ASP A 341 20.38 -1.95 1.28
CA ASP A 341 20.90 -2.59 2.48
C ASP A 341 19.92 -3.65 3.02
N ALA A 342 18.64 -3.31 3.14
CA ALA A 342 17.62 -4.24 3.64
C ALA A 342 17.31 -5.40 2.68
N ILE A 343 17.39 -5.19 1.36
CA ILE A 343 17.21 -6.26 0.38
C ILE A 343 18.38 -7.23 0.42
N VAL A 344 19.62 -6.73 0.48
CA VAL A 344 20.82 -7.57 0.59
C VAL A 344 20.77 -8.41 1.86
N ASP A 345 20.55 -7.79 3.01
CA ASP A 345 20.49 -8.49 4.29
C ASP A 345 19.38 -9.56 4.32
N GLU A 346 18.24 -9.32 3.66
CA GLU A 346 17.16 -10.31 3.59
C GLU A 346 17.50 -11.48 2.65
N LEU A 347 18.11 -11.20 1.50
CA LEU A 347 18.53 -12.24 0.57
C LEU A 347 19.63 -13.13 1.17
N GLU A 348 20.57 -12.56 1.93
CA GLU A 348 21.58 -13.32 2.68
C GLU A 348 20.94 -14.26 3.70
N ASP A 349 19.97 -13.77 4.47
CA ASP A 349 19.23 -14.57 5.44
C ASP A 349 18.49 -15.73 4.75
N LEU A 350 17.74 -15.44 3.69
CA LEU A 350 16.97 -16.43 2.92
C LEU A 350 17.86 -17.56 2.34
N ILE A 351 19.06 -17.22 1.85
CA ILE A 351 20.01 -18.21 1.30
C ILE A 351 20.66 -19.03 2.42
N SER A 352 21.05 -18.38 3.52
CA SER A 352 21.70 -19.05 4.65
C SER A 352 20.78 -20.08 5.33
N GLU A 353 19.48 -19.78 5.38
CA GLU A 353 18.46 -20.69 5.90
C GLU A 353 18.30 -21.95 5.05
N PHE A 354 18.28 -21.81 3.73
CA PHE A 354 18.19 -22.98 2.84
C PHE A 354 19.37 -23.94 3.03
N ASN A 355 20.60 -23.41 3.15
CA ASN A 355 21.79 -24.23 3.37
C ASN A 355 21.73 -24.99 4.71
N SER A 356 21.20 -24.35 5.75
CA SER A 356 21.02 -24.95 7.08
C SER A 356 19.99 -26.08 7.08
N GLN A 357 18.89 -25.93 6.33
CA GLN A 357 17.87 -26.98 6.17
C GLN A 357 18.39 -28.20 5.42
N ARG A 358 19.39 -28.04 4.54
CA ARG A 358 20.00 -29.16 3.80
C ARG A 358 21.04 -29.94 4.60
N SER A 359 21.64 -29.30 5.60
CA SER A 359 22.63 -29.91 6.51
C SER A 359 22.03 -30.55 7.76
N SER A 360 20.72 -30.36 7.99
CA SER A 360 19.93 -30.97 9.06
C SER A 360 19.23 -32.21 8.54
#